data_AF-A0A946D2J0-F1
#
_entry.id   AF-A0A946D2J0-F1
#
_cell.length_a   1.000
_cell.length_b   1.000
_cell.length_c   1.000
_cell.angle_alpha   90.00
_cell.angle_beta   90.00
_cell.angle_gamma   90.00
#
_symmetry.space_group_name_H-M   'P 1'
#
loop_
_entity.id
_entity.type
_entity.pdbx_description
1 polymer ?
#
loop_
_entity_poly.entity_id
_entity_poly.type
_entity_poly.pdbx_seq_one_letter_code
_entity_poly.pdbx_strand_id
1 'polypeptide(L)'
;MHKAQYAKASILNYDARPKVRKRTTAALRDLGFRRIANVDKPNDLCNLVKSQKFELVIFAADTDGSPAARLVKQARRYESASDPYTPIILVSWNSASEVIRRALNTGTDQLLMWPFTTEQLGERVDALISSRKEFVETESYLGPDRRDAKVRSGSDGSVQVPNALRAKVLDRPELGPSRDAIEVARVSLARIKITNVCRRICVIAKVLRQHHGDEKFMRVRGPRELGAIEKSLSVIRKTLKVTELGHMHSFCDSVEQVTTQLLEDAPDLDKKGLSLLEQTTLALRVAMDVDEDTANAAFRLSDEVAKAV
;
A
#
# COMPACT_ATOMS: atom_id res chain seq x y z
N MET A 1 -25.74 -11.75 10.73
CA MET A 1 -24.89 -12.81 10.14
C MET A 1 -25.37 -13.11 8.71
N HIS A 2 -24.58 -12.75 7.69
CA HIS A 2 -24.94 -12.76 6.27
C HIS A 2 -24.82 -14.15 5.59
N LYS A 3 -25.30 -15.22 6.25
CA LYS A 3 -25.04 -16.61 5.82
C LYS A 3 -25.40 -16.89 4.35
N ALA A 4 -26.56 -16.41 3.89
CA ALA A 4 -27.01 -16.62 2.51
C ALA A 4 -26.14 -15.86 1.50
N GLN A 5 -25.69 -14.66 1.86
CA GLN A 5 -24.85 -13.83 1.00
C GLN A 5 -23.41 -14.35 0.92
N TYR A 6 -22.87 -14.95 1.99
CA TYR A 6 -21.55 -15.60 1.99
C TYR A 6 -21.45 -16.77 1.01
N ALA A 7 -22.56 -17.46 0.73
CA ALA A 7 -22.58 -18.57 -0.21
C ALA A 7 -22.21 -18.16 -1.65
N LYS A 8 -22.39 -16.88 -2.03
CA LYS A 8 -22.09 -16.36 -3.37
C LYS A 8 -20.61 -15.98 -3.56
N ALA A 9 -19.87 -15.74 -2.48
CA ALA A 9 -18.46 -15.32 -2.52
C ALA A 9 -17.53 -16.52 -2.71
N SER A 10 -16.54 -16.37 -3.61
CA SER A 10 -15.50 -17.34 -3.93
C SER A 10 -14.26 -17.06 -3.08
N ILE A 11 -13.85 -18.07 -2.31
CA ILE A 11 -12.75 -17.98 -1.36
C ILE A 11 -11.61 -18.86 -1.83
N LEU A 12 -10.39 -18.33 -1.82
CA LEU A 12 -9.17 -19.10 -2.03
C LEU A 12 -8.50 -19.35 -0.68
N ASN A 13 -8.34 -20.62 -0.30
CA ASN A 13 -7.72 -21.02 0.94
C ASN A 13 -6.41 -21.79 0.65
N TYR A 14 -5.29 -21.20 1.01
CA TYR A 14 -3.98 -21.82 0.94
C TYR A 14 -3.47 -22.22 2.32
N ASP A 15 -3.08 -23.49 2.45
CA ASP A 15 -2.15 -23.95 3.50
C ASP A 15 -1.49 -25.25 3.04
N ALA A 16 -0.17 -25.36 3.15
CA ALA A 16 0.57 -26.59 2.84
C ALA A 16 0.16 -27.76 3.76
N ARG A 17 -0.30 -27.49 4.98
CA ARG A 17 -0.65 -28.49 6.00
C ARG A 17 -2.12 -28.87 5.91
N PRO A 18 -2.44 -30.16 5.64
CA PRO A 18 -3.82 -30.61 5.45
C PRO A 18 -4.73 -30.37 6.66
N LYS A 19 -4.19 -30.49 7.89
CA LYS A 19 -4.98 -30.32 9.13
C LYS A 19 -5.53 -28.90 9.27
N VAL A 20 -4.67 -27.89 9.05
CA VAL A 20 -5.06 -26.48 9.13
C VAL A 20 -6.00 -26.14 7.98
N ARG A 21 -5.67 -26.56 6.76
CA ARG A 21 -6.53 -26.36 5.57
C ARG A 21 -7.96 -26.89 5.77
N LYS A 22 -8.09 -28.12 6.30
CA LYS A 22 -9.39 -28.74 6.61
C LYS A 22 -10.17 -27.96 7.68
N ARG A 23 -9.50 -27.51 8.74
CA ARG A 23 -10.12 -26.73 9.82
C ARG A 23 -10.56 -25.35 9.35
N THR A 24 -9.73 -24.63 8.60
CA THR A 24 -10.10 -23.35 7.97
C THR A 24 -11.29 -23.52 7.04
N THR A 25 -11.31 -24.59 6.22
CA THR A 25 -12.44 -24.90 5.34
C THR A 25 -13.72 -25.18 6.12
N ALA A 26 -13.64 -25.94 7.22
CA ALA A 26 -14.80 -26.21 8.08
C ALA A 26 -15.36 -24.91 8.68
N ALA A 27 -14.50 -24.06 9.26
CA ALA A 27 -14.91 -22.77 9.80
C ALA A 27 -15.57 -21.87 8.73
N LEU A 28 -15.01 -21.80 7.52
CA LEU A 28 -15.61 -21.07 6.40
C LEU A 28 -17.01 -21.61 6.03
N ARG A 29 -17.18 -22.95 6.03
CA ARG A 29 -18.48 -23.57 5.74
C ARG A 29 -19.52 -23.29 6.83
N ASP A 30 -19.10 -23.24 8.08
CA ASP A 30 -19.96 -22.93 9.23
C ASP A 30 -20.42 -21.46 9.18
N LEU A 31 -19.54 -20.55 8.74
CA LEU A 31 -19.88 -19.15 8.49
C LEU A 31 -20.88 -18.98 7.33
N GLY A 32 -20.89 -19.89 6.36
CA GLY A 32 -21.83 -19.89 5.24
C GLY A 32 -21.19 -19.85 3.85
N PHE A 33 -19.86 -19.80 3.76
CA PHE A 33 -19.16 -19.88 2.47
C PHE A 33 -19.33 -21.26 1.84
N ARG A 34 -19.62 -21.29 0.54
CA ARG A 34 -19.83 -22.53 -0.23
C ARG A 34 -18.81 -22.74 -1.33
N ARG A 35 -18.32 -21.66 -1.93
CA ARG A 35 -17.34 -21.69 -3.03
C ARG A 35 -15.93 -21.52 -2.49
N ILE A 36 -15.31 -22.62 -2.06
CA ILE A 36 -13.98 -22.61 -1.43
C ILE A 36 -13.01 -23.43 -2.29
N ALA A 37 -12.05 -22.75 -2.92
CA ALA A 37 -10.92 -23.38 -3.60
C ALA A 37 -9.80 -23.62 -2.58
N ASN A 38 -9.39 -24.87 -2.41
CA ASN A 38 -8.33 -25.26 -1.48
C ASN A 38 -7.06 -25.60 -2.27
N VAL A 39 -5.94 -24.98 -1.90
CA VAL A 39 -4.62 -25.24 -2.51
C VAL A 39 -3.57 -25.47 -1.43
N ASP A 40 -2.54 -26.26 -1.76
CA ASP A 40 -1.43 -26.56 -0.87
C ASP A 40 -0.05 -26.33 -1.49
N LYS A 41 0.02 -26.07 -2.80
CA LYS A 41 1.24 -25.70 -3.50
C LYS A 41 1.23 -24.20 -3.86
N PRO A 42 2.33 -23.47 -3.62
CA PRO A 42 2.43 -22.05 -4.00
C PRO A 42 2.19 -21.77 -5.48
N ASN A 43 2.56 -22.70 -6.36
CA ASN A 43 2.35 -22.54 -7.80
C ASN A 43 0.86 -22.55 -8.16
N ASP A 44 0.07 -23.42 -7.52
CA ASP A 44 -1.38 -23.49 -7.74
C ASP A 44 -2.07 -22.23 -7.23
N LEU A 45 -1.62 -21.71 -6.07
CA LEU A 45 -2.05 -20.40 -5.56
C LEU A 45 -1.77 -19.29 -6.57
N CYS A 46 -0.54 -19.20 -7.09
CA CYS A 46 -0.15 -18.20 -8.08
C CYS A 46 -1.01 -18.29 -9.36
N ASN A 47 -1.19 -19.51 -9.88
CA ASN A 47 -1.97 -19.74 -11.10
C ASN A 47 -3.45 -19.37 -10.92
N LEU A 48 -4.06 -19.72 -9.78
CA LEU A 48 -5.45 -19.38 -9.50
C LEU A 48 -5.67 -17.88 -9.33
N VAL A 49 -4.81 -17.18 -8.60
CA VAL A 49 -4.93 -15.71 -8.42
C VAL A 49 -4.79 -14.95 -9.76
N LYS A 50 -4.04 -15.51 -10.71
CA LYS A 50 -3.92 -14.95 -12.07
C LYS A 50 -5.11 -15.25 -12.95
N SER A 51 -5.68 -16.45 -12.86
CA SER A 51 -6.70 -16.95 -13.78
C SER A 51 -8.14 -16.76 -13.28
N GLN A 52 -8.35 -16.56 -11.98
CA GLN A 52 -9.67 -16.48 -11.36
C GLN A 52 -9.73 -15.31 -10.38
N LYS A 53 -10.93 -14.74 -10.24
CA LYS A 53 -11.23 -13.72 -9.22
C LYS A 53 -11.73 -14.39 -7.95
N PHE A 54 -11.21 -13.93 -6.82
CA PHE A 54 -11.66 -14.35 -5.50
C PHE A 54 -12.06 -13.13 -4.70
N GLU A 55 -13.15 -13.23 -3.96
CA GLU A 55 -13.59 -12.17 -3.06
C GLU A 55 -12.79 -12.15 -1.75
N LEU A 56 -12.16 -13.26 -1.37
CA LEU A 56 -11.30 -13.35 -0.20
C LEU A 56 -10.22 -14.41 -0.41
N VAL A 57 -8.99 -14.07 -0.04
CA VAL A 57 -7.88 -15.02 0.03
C VAL A 57 -7.51 -15.24 1.50
N ILE A 58 -7.45 -16.50 1.91
CA ILE A 58 -6.90 -16.91 3.19
C ILE A 58 -5.60 -17.64 2.93
N PHE A 59 -4.55 -17.14 3.56
CA PHE A 59 -3.21 -17.67 3.39
C PHE A 59 -2.64 -18.04 4.76
N ALA A 60 -2.20 -19.28 4.93
CA ALA A 60 -1.56 -19.72 6.15
C ALA A 60 -0.05 -19.89 5.98
N ALA A 61 0.75 -19.16 6.78
CA ALA A 61 2.21 -19.28 6.79
C ALA A 61 2.89 -18.83 8.09
N ASP A 62 4.09 -19.37 8.30
CA ASP A 62 5.12 -18.85 9.19
C ASP A 62 5.91 -17.80 8.38
N THR A 63 5.83 -16.52 8.74
CA THR A 63 6.23 -15.45 7.80
C THR A 63 7.62 -14.88 8.07
N ASP A 64 8.61 -15.38 7.33
CA ASP A 64 9.47 -14.56 6.46
C ASP A 64 9.90 -15.39 5.24
N GLY A 65 10.05 -14.78 4.07
CA GLY A 65 10.52 -15.44 2.85
C GLY A 65 9.61 -16.52 2.22
N SER A 66 8.45 -16.82 2.81
CA SER A 66 7.55 -17.83 2.25
C SER A 66 7.11 -17.43 0.82
N PRO A 67 7.05 -18.39 -0.13
CA PRO A 67 6.70 -18.08 -1.52
C PRO A 67 5.41 -17.30 -1.67
N ALA A 68 4.46 -17.49 -0.76
CA ALA A 68 3.15 -16.87 -0.85
C ALA A 68 3.04 -15.52 -0.11
N ALA A 69 3.88 -15.25 0.91
CA ALA A 69 4.08 -13.87 1.36
C ALA A 69 4.65 -12.98 0.24
N ARG A 70 5.55 -13.53 -0.58
CA ARG A 70 6.02 -12.87 -1.81
C ARG A 70 4.91 -12.65 -2.82
N LEU A 71 4.02 -13.64 -3.03
CA LEU A 71 2.87 -13.49 -3.93
C LEU A 71 1.95 -12.35 -3.49
N VAL A 72 1.68 -12.19 -2.18
CA VAL A 72 0.90 -11.05 -1.67
C VAL A 72 1.57 -9.73 -2.07
N LYS A 73 2.88 -9.61 -1.85
CA LYS A 73 3.62 -8.40 -2.20
C LYS A 73 3.60 -8.12 -3.71
N GLN A 74 3.74 -9.15 -4.54
CA GLN A 74 3.65 -9.03 -6.00
C GLN A 74 2.24 -8.66 -6.47
N ALA A 75 1.20 -9.22 -5.83
CA ALA A 75 -0.19 -8.90 -6.12
C ALA A 75 -0.49 -7.44 -5.81
N ARG A 76 -0.07 -6.95 -4.63
CA ARG A 76 -0.19 -5.54 -4.25
C ARG A 76 0.58 -4.63 -5.23
N ARG A 77 1.74 -5.04 -5.73
CA ARG A 77 2.53 -4.24 -6.69
C ARG A 77 2.05 -4.26 -8.14
N TYR A 78 0.83 -4.72 -8.40
CA TYR A 78 0.26 -4.80 -9.74
C TYR A 78 1.04 -5.72 -10.70
N GLU A 79 1.87 -6.64 -10.18
CA GLU A 79 2.75 -7.49 -11.00
C GLU A 79 2.09 -8.82 -11.41
N SER A 80 1.11 -9.30 -10.64
CA SER A 80 0.69 -10.71 -10.73
C SER A 80 -0.78 -11.00 -10.45
N ALA A 81 -1.60 -10.01 -10.11
CA ALA A 81 -3.00 -10.22 -9.77
C ALA A 81 -3.92 -9.34 -10.62
N SER A 82 -5.08 -9.89 -11.00
CA SER A 82 -6.14 -9.16 -11.70
C SER A 82 -6.83 -8.11 -10.81
N ASP A 83 -6.84 -8.35 -9.50
CA ASP A 83 -7.31 -7.40 -8.48
C ASP A 83 -6.25 -7.27 -7.36
N PRO A 84 -5.46 -6.18 -7.37
CA PRO A 84 -4.45 -5.90 -6.35
C PRO A 84 -5.07 -5.55 -4.99
N TYR A 85 -6.38 -5.35 -4.90
CA TYR A 85 -7.11 -4.96 -3.70
C TYR A 85 -7.97 -6.09 -3.13
N THR A 86 -7.85 -7.32 -3.63
CA THR A 86 -8.51 -8.49 -3.06
C THR A 86 -8.27 -8.54 -1.54
N PRO A 87 -9.29 -8.71 -0.68
CA PRO A 87 -9.12 -8.89 0.75
C PRO A 87 -8.30 -10.15 1.10
N ILE A 88 -7.36 -10.01 2.04
CA ILE A 88 -6.44 -11.09 2.44
C ILE A 88 -6.42 -11.26 3.96
N ILE A 89 -6.72 -12.46 4.45
CA ILE A 89 -6.49 -12.86 5.84
C ILE A 89 -5.26 -13.77 5.90
N LEU A 90 -4.27 -13.37 6.70
CA LEU A 90 -3.14 -14.22 7.04
C LEU A 90 -3.46 -15.05 8.28
N VAL A 91 -3.26 -16.35 8.20
CA VAL A 91 -3.26 -17.26 9.34
C VAL A 91 -1.81 -17.58 9.73
N SER A 92 -1.43 -17.32 10.98
CA SER A 92 -0.09 -17.62 11.48
C SER A 92 -0.14 -18.37 12.81
N TRP A 93 0.87 -19.19 13.09
CA TRP A 93 1.07 -19.88 14.38
C TRP A 93 2.30 -19.35 15.12
N ASN A 94 2.98 -18.36 14.55
CA ASN A 94 4.14 -17.73 15.13
C ASN A 94 3.76 -16.37 15.71
N SER A 95 3.78 -16.28 17.04
CA SER A 95 3.41 -15.08 17.77
C SER A 95 4.57 -14.10 17.96
N ALA A 96 5.76 -14.38 17.41
CA ALA A 96 6.90 -13.47 17.53
C ALA A 96 6.57 -12.14 16.83
N SER A 97 6.67 -11.03 17.57
CA SER A 97 6.26 -9.71 17.10
C SER A 97 6.93 -9.32 15.78
N GLU A 98 8.20 -9.68 15.58
CA GLU A 98 8.93 -9.38 14.35
C GLU A 98 8.43 -10.19 13.14
N VAL A 99 8.00 -11.44 13.36
CA VAL A 99 7.41 -12.30 12.33
C VAL A 99 6.05 -11.76 11.92
N ILE A 100 5.21 -11.42 12.89
CA ILE A 100 3.90 -10.79 12.66
C ILE A 100 4.04 -9.47 11.92
N ARG A 101 4.95 -8.60 12.37
CA ARG A 101 5.18 -7.28 11.77
C ARG A 101 5.59 -7.41 10.31
N ARG A 102 6.54 -8.31 10.00
CA ARG A 102 6.95 -8.61 8.61
C ARG A 102 5.78 -9.15 7.79
N ALA A 103 4.97 -10.03 8.37
CA ALA A 103 3.77 -10.57 7.73
C ALA A 103 2.77 -9.50 7.33
N LEU A 104 2.44 -8.60 8.25
CA LEU A 104 1.51 -7.50 8.03
C LEU A 104 2.06 -6.50 7.00
N ASN A 105 3.38 -6.28 7.01
CA ASN A 105 4.09 -5.44 6.06
C ASN A 105 4.16 -6.02 4.64
N THR A 106 3.63 -7.22 4.39
CA THR A 106 3.42 -7.72 3.02
C THR A 106 2.21 -7.09 2.33
N GLY A 107 1.31 -6.44 3.09
CA GLY A 107 0.07 -5.85 2.57
C GLY A 107 -1.16 -6.74 2.74
N THR A 108 -1.09 -7.76 3.61
CA THR A 108 -2.26 -8.50 4.10
C THR A 108 -3.23 -7.54 4.78
N ASP A 109 -4.53 -7.85 4.84
CA ASP A 109 -5.51 -6.98 5.49
C ASP A 109 -5.63 -7.30 6.98
N GLN A 110 -5.85 -8.56 7.30
CA GLN A 110 -6.09 -9.08 8.64
C GLN A 110 -5.11 -10.20 9.00
N LEU A 111 -4.87 -10.36 10.30
CA LEU A 111 -4.13 -11.48 10.87
C LEU A 111 -5.04 -12.29 11.79
N LEU A 112 -4.88 -13.61 11.74
CA LEU A 112 -5.54 -14.57 12.60
C LEU A 112 -4.49 -15.55 13.15
N MET A 113 -4.47 -15.73 14.47
CA MET A 113 -3.55 -16.67 15.10
C MET A 113 -4.14 -18.08 15.14
N TRP A 114 -3.34 -19.08 14.82
CA TRP A 114 -3.69 -20.48 14.92
C TRP A 114 -3.29 -21.03 16.31
N PRO A 115 -4.16 -21.80 16.99
CA PRO A 115 -5.52 -22.18 16.60
C PRO A 115 -6.52 -21.03 16.79
N PHE A 116 -7.58 -21.01 15.96
CA PHE A 116 -8.67 -20.03 16.05
C PHE A 116 -10.04 -20.70 16.11
N THR A 117 -11.03 -19.96 16.61
CA THR A 117 -12.45 -20.35 16.56
C THR A 117 -13.12 -19.83 15.29
N THR A 118 -14.25 -20.46 14.90
CA THR A 118 -15.08 -19.98 13.78
C THR A 118 -15.54 -18.53 14.00
N GLU A 119 -15.83 -18.15 15.24
CA GLU A 119 -16.19 -16.79 15.63
C GLU A 119 -15.05 -15.80 15.33
N GLN A 120 -13.82 -16.11 15.74
CA GLN A 120 -12.66 -15.26 15.47
C GLN A 120 -12.40 -15.07 13.96
N LEU A 121 -12.59 -16.12 13.15
CA LEU A 121 -12.52 -15.99 11.70
C LEU A 121 -13.67 -15.10 11.17
N GLY A 122 -14.88 -15.28 11.70
CA GLY A 122 -16.06 -14.46 11.41
C GLY A 122 -15.82 -12.98 11.66
N GLU A 123 -15.27 -12.62 12.82
CA GLU A 123 -14.91 -11.23 13.15
C GLU A 123 -13.96 -10.61 12.13
N ARG A 124 -12.96 -11.36 11.65
CA ARG A 124 -12.01 -10.85 10.63
C ARG A 124 -12.72 -10.62 9.29
N VAL A 125 -13.61 -11.54 8.90
CA VAL A 125 -14.43 -11.40 7.69
C VAL A 125 -15.36 -10.19 7.81
N ASP A 126 -16.05 -10.04 8.94
CA ASP A 126 -16.99 -8.94 9.19
C ASP A 126 -16.25 -7.59 9.20
N ALA A 127 -15.05 -7.53 9.77
CA ALA A 127 -14.19 -6.34 9.71
C ALA A 127 -13.76 -5.97 8.28
N LEU A 128 -13.53 -6.96 7.40
CA LEU A 128 -13.23 -6.73 5.98
C LEU A 128 -14.44 -6.22 5.19
N ILE A 129 -15.66 -6.50 5.65
CA ILE A 129 -16.89 -6.05 4.99
C ILE A 129 -17.29 -4.67 5.49
N SER A 130 -17.30 -4.47 6.81
CA SER A 130 -17.88 -3.29 7.45
C SER A 130 -16.89 -2.14 7.63
N SER A 131 -15.63 -2.45 7.97
CA SER A 131 -14.65 -1.46 8.42
C SER A 131 -13.25 -1.77 7.90
N ARG A 132 -13.15 -2.16 6.62
CA ARG A 132 -11.85 -2.40 5.98
C ARG A 132 -11.04 -1.11 6.02
N LYS A 133 -9.80 -1.21 6.48
CA LYS A 133 -8.88 -0.06 6.52
C LYS A 133 -8.61 0.43 5.10
N GLU A 134 -8.53 1.75 4.96
CA GLU A 134 -8.02 2.40 3.75
C GLU A 134 -6.58 1.99 3.48
N PHE A 135 -6.15 2.11 2.23
CA PHE A 135 -4.82 1.73 1.78
C PHE A 135 -3.89 2.94 1.73
N VAL A 136 -2.60 2.70 1.91
CA VAL A 136 -1.53 3.67 1.69
C VAL A 136 -0.45 3.03 0.82
N GLU A 137 0.15 3.83 -0.06
CA GLU A 137 1.34 3.45 -0.81
C GLU A 137 2.56 4.27 -0.37
N THR A 138 3.67 3.56 -0.20
CA THR A 138 4.99 4.11 0.08
C THR A 138 6.00 3.49 -0.91
N GLU A 139 7.26 3.86 -0.82
CA GLU A 139 8.33 3.26 -1.65
C GLU A 139 8.42 1.73 -1.50
N SER A 140 8.12 1.19 -0.31
CA SER A 140 8.36 -0.22 0.00
C SER A 140 7.10 -1.00 0.38
N TYR A 141 5.98 -0.31 0.64
CA TYR A 141 4.73 -0.88 1.14
C TYR A 141 3.52 -0.42 0.32
N LEU A 142 2.63 -1.35 0.00
CA LEU A 142 1.26 -1.06 -0.42
C LEU A 142 0.33 -1.98 0.37
N GLY A 143 -0.66 -1.39 1.05
CA GLY A 143 -1.61 -2.16 1.83
C GLY A 143 -2.42 -1.28 2.77
N PRO A 144 -3.23 -1.92 3.64
CA PRO A 144 -4.06 -1.18 4.59
C PRO A 144 -3.22 -0.36 5.57
N ASP A 145 -3.66 0.86 5.84
CA ASP A 145 -2.96 1.83 6.67
C ASP A 145 -2.79 1.30 8.10
N ARG A 146 -1.52 1.17 8.50
CA ARG A 146 -1.09 0.65 9.79
C ARG A 146 -0.81 1.75 10.81
N ARG A 147 -0.89 3.03 10.43
CA ARG A 147 -0.72 4.16 11.34
C ARG A 147 -1.84 4.18 12.39
N ASP A 148 -1.50 4.59 13.59
CA ASP A 148 -2.45 4.76 14.69
C ASP A 148 -3.48 5.84 14.36
N ALA A 149 -4.74 5.59 14.74
CA ALA A 149 -5.83 6.53 14.49
C ALA A 149 -5.58 7.92 15.10
N LYS A 150 -4.84 8.00 16.21
CA LYS A 150 -4.47 9.26 16.87
C LYS A 150 -3.43 10.08 16.10
N VAL A 151 -2.66 9.43 15.23
CA VAL A 151 -1.63 10.07 14.39
C VAL A 151 -2.22 10.52 13.05
N ARG A 152 -3.46 10.13 12.74
CA ARG A 152 -4.18 10.59 11.54
C ARG A 152 -4.61 12.05 11.72
N SER A 153 -3.81 12.96 11.19
CA SER A 153 -4.20 14.35 10.98
C SER A 153 -4.93 14.44 9.64
N GLY A 154 -6.26 14.52 9.66
CA GLY A 154 -7.09 14.73 8.46
C GLY A 154 -7.20 13.51 7.52
N SER A 155 -7.78 13.74 6.34
CA SER A 155 -7.94 12.77 5.22
C SER A 155 -6.62 12.40 4.52
N ASP A 156 -5.48 12.86 5.01
CA ASP A 156 -4.26 12.93 4.23
C ASP A 156 -3.46 11.62 4.27
N GLY A 157 -3.55 10.89 3.18
CA GLY A 157 -2.60 9.84 2.84
C GLY A 157 -3.14 8.41 2.89
N SER A 158 -4.47 8.22 2.87
CA SER A 158 -5.05 6.89 2.66
C SER A 158 -6.25 6.92 1.70
N VAL A 159 -6.47 5.80 1.02
CA VAL A 159 -7.45 5.67 -0.08
C VAL A 159 -8.39 4.52 0.20
N GLN A 160 -9.68 4.75 0.03
CA GLN A 160 -10.67 3.68 -0.04
C GLN A 160 -10.47 2.91 -1.36
N VAL A 161 -10.17 1.63 -1.25
CA VAL A 161 -9.97 0.75 -2.42
C VAL A 161 -11.19 -0.11 -2.68
N PRO A 162 -11.38 -0.59 -3.92
CA PRO A 162 -12.41 -1.57 -4.24
C PRO A 162 -12.39 -2.77 -3.31
N ASN A 163 -13.57 -3.30 -2.99
CA ASN A 163 -13.74 -4.40 -2.06
C ASN A 163 -14.70 -5.44 -2.64
N ALA A 164 -14.13 -6.44 -3.33
CA ALA A 164 -14.86 -7.53 -3.94
C ALA A 164 -15.75 -8.28 -2.94
N LEU A 165 -15.26 -8.55 -1.73
CA LEU A 165 -16.03 -9.22 -0.68
C LEU A 165 -17.26 -8.41 -0.27
N ARG A 166 -17.06 -7.13 0.05
CA ARG A 166 -18.15 -6.24 0.46
C ARG A 166 -19.19 -6.10 -0.65
N ALA A 167 -18.75 -5.90 -1.89
CA ALA A 167 -19.63 -5.81 -3.06
C ALA A 167 -20.49 -7.07 -3.22
N LYS A 168 -19.88 -8.25 -3.09
CA LYS A 168 -20.57 -9.53 -3.25
C LYS A 168 -21.56 -9.84 -2.14
N VAL A 169 -21.17 -9.53 -0.89
CA VAL A 169 -21.99 -9.83 0.30
C VAL A 169 -23.16 -8.86 0.42
N LEU A 170 -22.95 -7.58 0.11
CA LEU A 170 -23.99 -6.56 0.23
C LEU A 170 -24.82 -6.39 -1.05
N ASP A 171 -24.51 -7.15 -2.11
CA ASP A 171 -25.12 -7.04 -3.44
C ASP A 171 -25.00 -5.62 -4.03
N ARG A 172 -23.83 -5.01 -3.82
CA ARG A 172 -23.47 -3.65 -4.22
C ARG A 172 -22.29 -3.67 -5.21
N PRO A 173 -22.51 -3.93 -6.51
CA PRO A 173 -21.45 -4.14 -7.49
C PRO A 173 -20.50 -2.93 -7.65
N GLU A 174 -20.99 -1.70 -7.40
CA GLU A 174 -20.22 -0.46 -7.44
C GLU A 174 -19.12 -0.36 -6.38
N LEU A 175 -19.19 -1.17 -5.32
CA LEU A 175 -18.12 -1.29 -4.33
C LEU A 175 -17.00 -2.26 -4.77
N GLY A 176 -17.22 -2.98 -5.87
CA GLY A 176 -16.36 -4.05 -6.32
C GLY A 176 -15.25 -3.59 -7.27
N PRO A 177 -14.30 -4.48 -7.60
CA PRO A 177 -13.21 -4.17 -8.52
C PRO A 177 -13.71 -4.10 -9.97
N SER A 178 -13.91 -2.88 -10.48
CA SER A 178 -13.98 -2.58 -11.92
C SER A 178 -12.62 -2.07 -12.42
N ARG A 179 -12.41 -2.05 -13.75
CA ARG A 179 -11.18 -1.50 -14.34
C ARG A 179 -10.96 -0.05 -13.89
N ASP A 180 -12.02 0.76 -13.95
CA ASP A 180 -11.96 2.17 -13.61
C ASP A 180 -11.75 2.36 -12.11
N ALA A 181 -12.45 1.59 -11.26
CA ALA A 181 -12.29 1.69 -9.82
C ALA A 181 -10.88 1.28 -9.36
N ILE A 182 -10.27 0.29 -10.03
CA ILE A 182 -8.87 -0.10 -9.77
C ILE A 182 -7.92 1.03 -10.16
N GLU A 183 -8.13 1.63 -11.33
CA GLU A 183 -7.26 2.70 -11.84
C GLU A 183 -7.37 3.98 -11.00
N VAL A 184 -8.59 4.39 -10.63
CA VAL A 184 -8.82 5.54 -9.73
C VAL A 184 -8.10 5.33 -8.40
N ALA A 185 -8.23 4.15 -7.78
CA ALA A 185 -7.52 3.83 -6.55
C ALA A 185 -5.99 3.86 -6.74
N ARG A 186 -5.50 3.32 -7.85
CA ARG A 186 -4.06 3.27 -8.17
C ARG A 186 -3.48 4.66 -8.33
N VAL A 187 -4.13 5.53 -9.10
CA VAL A 187 -3.70 6.93 -9.30
C VAL A 187 -3.70 7.68 -7.98
N SER A 188 -4.74 7.50 -7.15
CA SER A 188 -4.83 8.14 -5.84
C SER A 188 -3.70 7.70 -4.90
N LEU A 189 -3.40 6.40 -4.85
CA LEU A 189 -2.30 5.84 -4.07
C LEU A 189 -0.93 6.31 -4.58
N ALA A 190 -0.76 6.38 -5.91
CA ALA A 190 0.44 6.91 -6.54
C ALA A 190 0.69 8.38 -6.19
N ARG A 191 -0.34 9.22 -6.14
CA ARG A 191 -0.24 10.62 -5.70
C ARG A 191 0.23 10.72 -4.25
N ILE A 192 -0.40 9.97 -3.33
CA ILE A 192 0.00 9.91 -1.91
C ILE A 192 1.46 9.49 -1.76
N LYS A 193 1.88 8.49 -2.53
CA LYS A 193 3.29 8.05 -2.54
C LYS A 193 4.20 9.20 -2.95
N ILE A 194 3.91 9.89 -4.07
CA ILE A 194 4.73 11.02 -4.53
C ILE A 194 4.79 12.10 -3.46
N THR A 195 3.65 12.52 -2.90
CA THR A 195 3.59 13.52 -1.81
C THR A 195 4.48 13.12 -0.63
N ASN A 196 4.37 11.87 -0.15
CA ASN A 196 5.17 11.38 0.97
C ASN A 196 6.68 11.36 0.65
N VAL A 197 7.05 10.99 -0.57
CA VAL A 197 8.45 10.98 -1.02
C VAL A 197 8.99 12.42 -1.13
N CYS A 198 8.22 13.36 -1.68
CA CYS A 198 8.58 14.78 -1.74
C CYS A 198 8.80 15.38 -0.35
N ARG A 199 7.91 15.08 0.61
CA ARG A 199 8.06 15.48 2.02
C ARG A 199 9.37 14.94 2.61
N ARG A 200 9.70 13.68 2.35
CA ARG A 200 10.96 13.07 2.82
C ARG A 200 12.19 13.75 2.21
N ILE A 201 12.21 13.96 0.90
CA ILE A 201 13.31 14.65 0.20
C ILE A 201 13.53 16.05 0.79
N CYS A 202 12.45 16.82 1.00
CA CYS A 202 12.51 18.16 1.57
C CYS A 202 13.10 18.15 2.99
N VAL A 203 12.73 17.17 3.83
CA VAL A 203 13.32 16.99 5.17
C VAL A 203 14.82 16.68 5.08
N ILE A 204 15.23 15.79 4.17
CA ILE A 204 16.65 15.46 3.97
C ILE A 204 17.44 16.72 3.57
N ALA A 205 16.96 17.48 2.58
CA ALA A 205 17.61 18.70 2.13
C ALA A 205 17.75 19.74 3.25
N LYS A 206 16.71 19.92 4.06
CA LYS A 206 16.73 20.79 5.24
C LYS A 206 17.76 20.35 6.29
N VAL A 207 17.83 19.04 6.58
CA VAL A 207 18.82 18.49 7.52
C VAL A 207 20.24 18.73 7.01
N LEU A 208 20.49 18.51 5.72
CA LEU A 208 21.78 18.81 5.11
C LEU A 208 22.13 20.30 5.28
N ARG A 209 21.23 21.23 4.95
CA ARG A 209 21.50 22.67 5.13
C ARG A 209 21.79 23.05 6.58
N GLN A 210 21.04 22.49 7.53
CA GLN A 210 21.23 22.76 8.97
C GLN A 210 22.61 22.33 9.48
N HIS A 211 23.18 21.26 8.91
CA HIS A 211 24.47 20.71 9.33
C HIS A 211 25.65 21.10 8.42
N HIS A 212 25.53 22.09 7.52
CA HIS A 212 26.60 22.47 6.57
C HIS A 212 27.96 22.79 7.21
N GLY A 213 28.01 23.27 8.45
CA GLY A 213 29.26 23.55 9.17
C GLY A 213 29.84 22.37 9.96
N ASP A 214 29.18 21.20 9.97
CA ASP A 214 29.67 20.00 10.64
C ASP A 214 30.41 19.11 9.62
N GLU A 215 31.72 19.28 9.52
CA GLU A 215 32.59 18.54 8.58
C GLU A 215 32.47 17.02 8.74
N LYS A 216 32.34 16.54 9.99
CA LYS A 216 32.24 15.10 10.26
C LYS A 216 30.90 14.56 9.74
N PHE A 217 29.82 15.29 9.97
CA PHE A 217 28.51 14.95 9.43
C PHE A 217 28.53 14.97 7.90
N MET A 218 29.03 16.04 7.27
CA MET A 218 29.01 16.19 5.82
C MET A 218 29.83 15.12 5.10
N ARG A 219 31.01 14.80 5.61
CA ARG A 219 31.86 13.75 5.03
C ARG A 219 31.21 12.36 5.05
N VAL A 220 30.42 12.03 6.08
CA VAL A 220 29.83 10.69 6.26
C VAL A 220 28.40 10.59 5.75
N ARG A 221 27.57 11.59 6.06
CA ARG A 221 26.13 11.59 5.77
C ARG A 221 25.81 12.32 4.48
N GLY A 222 26.51 13.40 4.13
CA GLY A 222 26.24 14.23 2.94
C GLY A 222 26.02 13.41 1.66
N PRO A 223 27.03 12.66 1.18
CA PRO A 223 26.90 11.84 -0.02
C PRO A 223 25.78 10.78 0.07
N ARG A 224 25.60 10.18 1.25
CA ARG A 224 24.59 9.14 1.47
C ARG A 224 23.17 9.70 1.37
N GLU A 225 22.94 10.87 1.95
CA GLU A 225 21.65 11.54 1.96
C GLU A 225 21.32 12.11 0.57
N LEU A 226 22.31 12.69 -0.14
CA LEU A 226 22.16 13.11 -1.54
C LEU A 226 21.82 11.93 -2.44
N GLY A 227 22.53 10.81 -2.31
CA GLY A 227 22.21 9.58 -3.04
C GLY A 227 20.84 8.98 -2.64
N ALA A 228 20.33 9.27 -1.44
CA ALA A 228 18.97 8.90 -1.05
C ALA A 228 17.94 9.80 -1.76
N ILE A 229 18.23 11.09 -1.95
CA ILE A 229 17.40 12.01 -2.74
C ILE A 229 17.31 11.53 -4.20
N GLU A 230 18.42 11.21 -4.86
CA GLU A 230 18.41 10.71 -6.25
C GLU A 230 17.57 9.43 -6.39
N LYS A 231 17.73 8.46 -5.47
CA LYS A 231 16.92 7.24 -5.45
C LYS A 231 15.44 7.55 -5.29
N SER A 232 15.10 8.52 -4.44
CA SER A 232 13.72 8.96 -4.20
C SER A 232 13.12 9.63 -5.43
N LEU A 233 13.88 10.49 -6.12
CA LEU A 233 13.48 11.12 -7.38
C LEU A 233 13.23 10.09 -8.47
N SER A 234 14.07 9.06 -8.58
CA SER A 234 13.84 7.94 -9.51
C SER A 234 12.50 7.23 -9.24
N VAL A 235 12.12 7.08 -7.97
CA VAL A 235 10.80 6.54 -7.60
C VAL A 235 9.67 7.49 -8.00
N ILE A 236 9.81 8.80 -7.77
CA ILE A 236 8.83 9.80 -8.18
C ILE A 236 8.64 9.75 -9.70
N ARG A 237 9.71 9.84 -10.49
CA ARG A 237 9.64 9.78 -11.97
C ARG A 237 8.92 8.54 -12.48
N LYS A 238 9.24 7.36 -11.92
CA LYS A 238 8.56 6.11 -12.29
C LYS A 238 7.07 6.15 -11.94
N THR A 239 6.72 6.75 -10.81
CA THR A 239 5.34 6.85 -10.34
C THR A 239 4.56 7.90 -11.13
N LEU A 240 5.20 9.00 -11.57
CA LEU A 240 4.55 10.03 -12.39
C LEU A 240 4.00 9.48 -13.70
N LYS A 241 4.65 8.46 -14.30
CA LYS A 241 4.22 7.81 -15.54
C LYS A 241 2.82 7.18 -15.47
N VAL A 242 2.34 6.85 -14.28
CA VAL A 242 1.01 6.29 -14.06
C VAL A 242 0.01 7.34 -13.57
N THR A 243 0.39 8.61 -13.55
CA THR A 243 -0.44 9.73 -13.11
C THR A 243 -0.55 10.78 -14.21
N GLU A 244 -1.48 11.70 -14.06
CA GLU A 244 -1.67 12.84 -14.97
C GLU A 244 -0.75 14.03 -14.65
N LEU A 245 0.17 13.88 -13.68
CA LEU A 245 1.03 14.96 -13.17
C LEU A 245 2.27 15.20 -14.05
N GLY A 246 2.07 15.32 -15.37
CA GLY A 246 3.17 15.47 -16.34
C GLY A 246 4.03 16.72 -16.08
N HIS A 247 3.44 17.82 -15.62
CA HIS A 247 4.13 19.06 -15.29
C HIS A 247 5.16 18.93 -14.16
N MET A 248 5.02 17.93 -13.28
CA MET A 248 5.95 17.68 -12.17
C MET A 248 7.35 17.25 -12.60
N HIS A 249 7.54 16.84 -13.86
CA HIS A 249 8.87 16.47 -14.37
C HIS A 249 9.87 17.64 -14.28
N SER A 250 9.44 18.86 -14.57
CA SER A 250 10.30 20.06 -14.50
C SER A 250 10.86 20.34 -13.09
N PHE A 251 10.03 20.13 -12.06
CA PHE A 251 10.46 20.23 -10.66
C PHE A 251 11.43 19.11 -10.30
N CYS A 252 11.18 17.88 -10.79
CA CYS A 252 12.11 16.77 -10.59
C CYS A 252 13.46 17.03 -11.26
N ASP A 253 13.47 17.58 -12.49
CA ASP A 253 14.69 17.94 -13.23
C ASP A 253 15.52 18.96 -12.44
N SER A 254 14.85 19.97 -11.85
CA SER A 254 15.50 21.01 -11.05
C SER A 254 16.17 20.45 -9.78
N VAL A 255 15.49 19.53 -9.06
CA VAL A 255 16.08 18.90 -7.87
C VAL A 255 17.23 17.97 -8.27
N GLU A 256 17.07 17.19 -9.33
CA GLU A 256 18.08 16.27 -9.84
C GLU A 256 19.35 17.02 -10.22
N GLN A 257 19.25 18.08 -11.02
CA GLN A 257 20.40 18.90 -11.42
C GLN A 257 21.20 19.40 -10.22
N VAL A 258 20.53 19.97 -9.21
CA VAL A 258 21.20 20.48 -8.00
C VAL A 258 21.81 19.34 -7.17
N THR A 259 21.12 18.20 -7.08
CA THR A 259 21.61 17.04 -6.33
C THR A 259 22.86 16.43 -6.99
N THR A 260 22.86 16.30 -8.31
CA THR A 260 24.01 15.79 -9.08
C THR A 260 25.21 16.71 -8.96
N GLN A 261 25.02 18.03 -9.08
CA GLN A 261 26.10 19.00 -8.88
C GLN A 261 26.72 18.87 -7.47
N LEU A 262 25.88 18.81 -6.43
CA LEU A 262 26.35 18.63 -5.06
C LEU A 262 27.07 17.29 -4.82
N LEU A 263 26.71 16.24 -5.56
CA LEU A 263 27.40 14.95 -5.47
C LEU A 263 28.79 14.99 -6.09
N GLU A 264 28.98 15.78 -7.16
CA GLU A 264 30.30 16.01 -7.78
C GLU A 264 31.22 16.81 -6.85
N ASP A 265 30.66 17.76 -6.10
CA ASP A 265 31.38 18.60 -5.15
C ASP A 265 31.63 17.91 -3.79
N ALA A 266 31.02 16.74 -3.56
CA ALA A 266 31.12 16.03 -2.28
C ALA A 266 32.56 15.53 -2.00
N PRO A 267 33.06 15.59 -0.75
CA PRO A 267 32.33 15.92 0.48
C PRO A 267 32.26 17.42 0.82
N ASP A 268 32.82 18.31 0.00
CA ASP A 268 32.89 19.75 0.26
C ASP A 268 31.60 20.46 -0.20
N LEU A 269 30.54 20.25 0.57
CA LEU A 269 29.20 20.74 0.25
C LEU A 269 29.01 22.19 0.70
N ASP A 270 28.97 23.11 -0.26
CA ASP A 270 28.85 24.53 0.03
C ASP A 270 27.43 24.93 0.50
N LYS A 271 27.36 25.99 1.32
CA LYS A 271 26.10 26.47 1.89
C LYS A 271 25.10 26.95 0.82
N LYS A 272 25.58 27.52 -0.29
CA LYS A 272 24.70 28.03 -1.36
C LYS A 272 24.05 26.87 -2.11
N GLY A 273 24.83 25.86 -2.49
CA GLY A 273 24.30 24.64 -3.12
C GLY A 273 23.28 23.93 -2.24
N LEU A 274 23.57 23.76 -0.95
CA LEU A 274 22.61 23.17 0.01
C LEU A 274 21.35 24.02 0.21
N SER A 275 21.47 25.36 0.16
CA SER A 275 20.31 26.25 0.22
C SER A 275 19.45 26.16 -1.04
N LEU A 276 20.07 26.02 -2.21
CA LEU A 276 19.38 25.83 -3.47
C LEU A 276 18.65 24.48 -3.48
N LEU A 277 19.26 23.41 -2.96
CA LEU A 277 18.63 22.11 -2.81
C LEU A 277 17.39 22.17 -1.90
N GLU A 278 17.47 22.86 -0.75
CA GLU A 278 16.30 23.05 0.12
C GLU A 278 15.18 23.80 -0.61
N GLN A 279 15.52 24.83 -1.41
CA GLN A 279 14.53 25.61 -2.16
C GLN A 279 13.86 24.80 -3.29
N THR A 280 14.63 24.07 -4.11
CA THR A 280 14.06 23.28 -5.21
C THR A 280 13.22 22.12 -4.69
N THR A 281 13.64 21.47 -3.61
CA THR A 281 12.86 20.38 -2.97
C THR A 281 11.61 20.90 -2.29
N LEU A 282 11.65 22.10 -1.70
CA LEU A 282 10.46 22.78 -1.18
C LEU A 282 9.48 23.13 -2.30
N ALA A 283 9.97 23.65 -3.43
CA ALA A 283 9.13 23.96 -4.60
C ALA A 283 8.42 22.71 -5.14
N LEU A 284 9.15 21.60 -5.30
CA LEU A 284 8.57 20.31 -5.69
C LEU A 284 7.48 19.85 -4.70
N ARG A 285 7.73 19.96 -3.39
CA ARG A 285 6.75 19.59 -2.37
C ARG A 285 5.50 20.46 -2.42
N VAL A 286 5.66 21.78 -2.48
CA VAL A 286 4.55 22.73 -2.50
C VAL A 286 3.71 22.55 -3.76
N ALA A 287 4.33 22.33 -4.92
CA ALA A 287 3.61 22.06 -6.16
C ALA A 287 2.73 20.80 -6.03
N MET A 288 3.26 19.74 -5.41
CA MET A 288 2.49 18.53 -5.12
C MET A 288 1.33 18.75 -4.14
N ASP A 289 1.55 19.50 -3.06
CA ASP A 289 0.50 19.79 -2.09
C ASP A 289 -0.64 20.62 -2.75
N VAL A 290 -0.32 21.56 -3.65
CA VAL A 290 -1.33 22.34 -4.42
C VAL A 290 -2.16 21.46 -5.36
N ASP A 291 -1.52 20.53 -6.07
CA ASP A 291 -2.23 19.57 -6.94
C ASP A 291 -3.14 18.65 -6.11
N GLU A 292 -2.69 18.22 -4.93
CA GLU A 292 -3.46 17.40 -4.00
C GLU A 292 -4.67 18.15 -3.45
N ASP A 293 -4.50 19.41 -3.03
CA ASP A 293 -5.59 20.27 -2.56
C ASP A 293 -6.63 20.52 -3.66
N THR A 294 -6.18 20.77 -4.89
CA THR A 294 -7.05 20.97 -6.05
C THR A 294 -7.87 19.71 -6.34
N ALA A 295 -7.24 18.54 -6.27
CA ALA A 295 -7.92 17.25 -6.47
C ALA A 295 -8.93 16.95 -5.35
N ASN A 296 -8.56 17.23 -4.09
CA ASN A 296 -9.43 17.05 -2.93
C ASN A 296 -10.65 17.98 -3.00
N ALA A 297 -10.47 19.23 -3.43
CA ALA A 297 -11.58 20.16 -3.65
C ALA A 297 -12.54 19.65 -4.73
N ALA A 298 -12.02 19.17 -5.86
CA ALA A 298 -12.83 18.59 -6.94
C ALA A 298 -13.61 17.33 -6.49
N PHE A 299 -12.98 16.48 -5.66
CA PHE A 299 -13.63 15.29 -5.11
C PHE A 299 -14.77 15.66 -4.16
N ARG A 300 -14.56 16.61 -3.24
CA ARG A 300 -15.59 17.08 -2.31
C ARG A 300 -16.78 17.67 -3.05
N LEU A 301 -16.55 18.47 -4.10
CA LEU A 301 -17.60 19.00 -4.96
C LEU A 301 -18.40 17.88 -5.64
N SER A 302 -17.70 16.86 -6.16
CA SER A 302 -18.36 15.72 -6.82
C SER A 302 -19.23 14.91 -5.85
N ASP A 303 -18.74 14.68 -4.62
CA ASP A 303 -19.46 13.95 -3.57
C ASP A 303 -20.69 14.75 -3.07
N GLU A 304 -20.58 16.07 -2.92
CA GLU A 304 -21.72 16.93 -2.57
C GLU A 304 -22.79 16.94 -3.68
N VAL A 305 -22.38 17.03 -4.95
CA VAL A 305 -23.30 16.96 -6.10
C VAL A 305 -23.97 15.59 -6.16
N ALA A 306 -23.24 14.50 -5.92
CA ALA A 306 -23.80 13.15 -5.92
C ALA A 306 -24.79 12.88 -4.77
N LYS A 307 -24.69 13.61 -3.66
CA LYS A 307 -25.66 13.54 -2.55
C LYS A 307 -26.90 14.41 -2.77
N ALA A 308 -26.85 15.38 -3.68
CA ALA A 308 -27.93 16.31 -3.97
C ALA A 308 -28.91 15.80 -5.04
N VAL A 309 -28.59 14.71 -5.73
CA VAL A 309 -29.40 14.03 -6.75
C VAL A 309 -29.96 12.73 -6.18
#